data_AF-A0AA38LP57-F1
#
_entry.id   AF-A0AA38LP57-F1
#
_cell.length_a   1.000
_cell.length_b   1.000
_cell.length_c   1.000
_cell.angle_alpha   90.00
_cell.angle_beta   90.00
_cell.angle_gamma   90.00
#
_symmetry.space_group_name_H-M   'P 1'
#
loop_
_entity.id
_entity.type
_entity.pdbx_description
1 polymer ?
#
loop_
_entity_poly.entity_id
_entity_poly.type
_entity_poly.pdbx_seq_one_letter_code
_entity_poly.pdbx_strand_id
1 'polypeptide(L)' 'NIAADRVLLNKRLKKEAPSWTQEMTQAVKRIKKQVRELPVMSLPGPGKRLLNVTPANNFGELFSKRKAEDDKEK' A
#
# COMPACT_ATOMS: atom_id res chain seq x y z
N ASN A 1 7.06 -12.40 -6.11
CA ASN A 1 5.64 -12.01 -6.02
C ASN A 1 5.47 -11.40 -4.63
N ILE A 2 5.45 -10.07 -4.55
CA ILE A 2 5.45 -9.32 -3.28
C ILE A 2 4.28 -9.73 -2.38
N ALA A 3 3.11 -10.04 -2.94
CA ALA A 3 1.94 -10.43 -2.17
C ALA A 3 2.16 -11.74 -1.39
N ALA A 4 2.80 -12.72 -2.01
CA ALA A 4 3.13 -13.99 -1.36
C ALA A 4 4.20 -13.82 -0.27
N ASP A 5 5.25 -13.05 -0.56
CA ASP A 5 6.34 -12.77 0.38
C ASP A 5 5.83 -11.98 1.61
N ARG A 6 4.86 -11.08 1.42
CA ARG A 6 4.19 -10.35 2.50
C ARG A 6 3.47 -11.27 3.48
N VAL A 7 2.76 -12.30 3.00
CA VAL A 7 2.01 -13.21 3.89
C VAL A 7 2.94 -13.91 4.87
N LEU A 8 4.13 -14.33 4.41
CA LEU A 8 5.15 -14.94 5.25
C LEU A 8 5.67 -13.97 6.32
N LEU A 9 5.99 -12.74 5.93
CA LEU A 9 6.54 -11.72 6.82
C LEU A 9 5.49 -11.20 7.83
N ASN A 10 4.22 -11.11 7.44
CA ASN A 10 3.13 -10.66 8.30
C ASN A 10 2.91 -11.56 9.53
N LYS A 11 3.34 -12.84 9.48
CA LYS A 11 3.27 -13.73 10.64
C LYS A 11 4.05 -13.19 11.85
N ARG A 12 5.08 -12.36 11.62
CA ARG A 12 5.91 -11.72 12.66
C ARG A 12 5.29 -10.47 13.28
N LEU A 13 4.23 -9.94 12.69
CA LEU A 13 3.51 -8.77 13.24
C LEU A 13 2.45 -9.18 14.29
N LYS A 14 2.30 -10.48 14.55
CA LYS A 14 1.40 -11.01 15.58
C LYS A 14 2.05 -10.93 16.96
N LYS A 15 1.22 -10.90 18.00
CA LYS A 15 1.64 -10.87 19.41
C LYS A 15 2.63 -11.99 19.75
N GLU A 16 2.36 -13.21 19.27
CA GLU A 16 3.27 -14.35 19.34
C GLU A 16 4.04 -14.47 18.02
N ALA A 17 5.13 -13.72 17.89
CA ALA A 17 5.91 -13.69 16.66
C ALA A 17 6.85 -14.92 16.58
N PRO A 18 6.84 -15.68 15.47
CA PRO A 18 7.77 -16.78 15.29
C PRO A 18 9.22 -16.27 15.15
N SER A 19 10.19 -17.12 15.44
CA SER A 19 11.61 -16.82 15.20
C SER A 19 11.90 -16.54 13.73
N TRP A 20 12.89 -15.69 13.47
CA TRP A 20 13.29 -15.36 12.10
C TRP A 20 13.88 -16.57 11.39
N THR A 21 13.35 -16.93 10.23
CA THR A 21 13.82 -18.07 9.44
C THR A 21 14.60 -17.62 8.20
N GLN A 22 15.36 -18.54 7.62
CA GLN A 22 16.09 -18.29 6.38
C GLN A 22 15.16 -17.96 5.19
N GLU A 23 13.95 -18.53 5.16
CA GLU A 23 12.94 -18.19 4.15
C GLU A 23 12.51 -16.72 4.23
N MET A 24 12.37 -16.17 5.44
CA MET A 24 12.05 -14.75 5.64
C MET A 24 13.18 -13.86 5.09
N THR A 25 14.44 -14.24 5.31
CA THR A 25 15.59 -13.55 4.69
C THR A 25 15.50 -13.55 3.17
N GLN A 26 15.16 -14.69 2.57
CA GLN A 26 15.01 -14.81 1.12
C GLN A 26 13.82 -14.02 0.59
N ALA A 27 12.71 -13.96 1.32
CA ALA A 27 11.56 -13.13 1.00
C ALA A 27 11.93 -11.64 0.97
N VAL A 28 12.69 -11.16 1.97
CA VAL A 28 13.18 -9.76 1.99
C VAL A 28 14.11 -9.49 0.81
N LYS A 29 15.03 -10.40 0.49
CA LYS A 29 15.92 -10.26 -0.69
C LYS A 29 15.12 -10.17 -1.99
N ARG A 30 14.10 -11.01 -2.16
CA ARG A 30 13.20 -10.98 -3.32
C ARG A 30 12.46 -9.66 -3.42
N ILE A 31 11.84 -9.20 -2.35
CA ILE A 31 11.15 -7.89 -2.32
C ILE A 31 12.10 -6.76 -2.69
N LYS A 32 13.30 -6.71 -2.09
CA LYS A 32 14.31 -5.69 -2.41
C LYS A 32 14.69 -5.68 -3.89
N LYS A 33 14.86 -6.86 -4.51
CA LYS A 33 15.12 -6.97 -5.94
C LYS A 33 13.96 -6.40 -6.76
N GLN A 34 12.73 -6.81 -6.46
CA GLN A 34 11.54 -6.37 -7.19
C GLN A 34 11.31 -4.86 -7.07
N VAL A 35 11.51 -4.27 -5.89
CA VAL A 35 11.36 -2.81 -5.68
C VAL A 35 12.38 -2.01 -6.46
N ARG A 36 13.62 -2.51 -6.63
CA ARG A 36 14.64 -1.86 -7.46
C ARG A 36 14.28 -1.85 -8.95
N GLU A 37 13.48 -2.81 -9.39
CA GLU A 37 13.06 -2.96 -10.78
C GLU A 37 11.76 -2.19 -11.08
N LEU A 38 11.13 -1.55 -10.08
CA LEU A 38 9.89 -0.81 -10.29
C LEU A 38 10.14 0.49 -11.08
N PRO A 39 9.25 0.83 -12.04
CA PRO A 39 9.37 2.07 -12.79
C PRO A 39 9.17 3.27 -11.85
N VAL A 40 9.83 4.37 -12.19
CA VAL A 40 9.65 5.65 -11.48
C VAL A 40 8.22 6.13 -11.69
N MET A 41 7.50 6.35 -10.60
CA MET A 41 6.16 6.90 -10.64
C MET A 41 6.23 8.38 -11.05
N SER A 42 5.62 8.74 -12.17
CA SER A 42 5.56 10.13 -12.62
C SER A 42 4.57 10.93 -11.78
N LEU A 43 4.92 12.16 -11.44
CA LEU A 43 3.98 13.10 -10.83
C LEU A 43 2.85 13.43 -11.82
N PRO A 44 1.61 13.62 -11.34
CA PRO A 44 0.54 14.12 -12.19
C PRO A 44 0.90 15.52 -12.71
N GLY A 45 0.68 15.75 -14.00
CA GLY A 45 0.89 17.06 -14.60
C GLY A 45 -0.05 18.14 -14.01
N PRO A 46 0.30 19.43 -14.12
CA PRO A 46 -0.54 20.52 -13.62
C PRO A 46 -1.93 20.47 -14.24
N GLY A 47 -2.97 20.66 -13.41
CA GLY A 47 -4.37 20.59 -13.82
C GLY A 47 -4.95 19.17 -14.02
N LYS A 48 -4.16 18.11 -13.89
CA LYS A 48 -4.66 16.73 -13.98
C LYS A 48 -5.30 16.30 -12.66
N ARG A 49 -6.56 15.87 -12.71
CA ARG A 49 -7.23 15.23 -11.56
C ARG A 49 -6.65 13.83 -11.36
N LEU A 50 -6.27 13.51 -10.12
CA LEU A 50 -5.94 12.14 -9.74
C LEU A 50 -7.21 11.30 -9.88
N LEU A 51 -7.19 10.30 -10.76
CA LEU A 51 -8.23 9.29 -10.80
C LEU A 51 -8.04 8.42 -9.55
N ASN A 52 -8.85 8.65 -8.53
CA ASN A 52 -9.01 7.73 -7.42
C ASN A 52 -9.71 6.48 -7.95
N VAL A 53 -8.95 5.56 -8.53
CA VAL A 53 -9.42 4.20 -8.74
C VAL A 53 -9.36 3.54 -7.38
N THR A 54 -10.43 3.70 -6.60
CA THR A 54 -10.60 3.00 -5.33
C THR A 54 -10.81 1.52 -5.68
N PRO A 55 -9.85 0.60 -5.46
CA PRO A 55 -10.23 -0.80 -5.35
C PRO A 55 -11.22 -0.88 -4.18
N ALA A 56 -12.36 -1.55 -4.38
CA ALA A 56 -13.52 -1.60 -3.49
C ALA A 56 -13.22 -2.29 -2.14
N ASN A 57 -12.26 -1.74 -1.39
CA ASN A 57 -11.78 -2.24 -0.12
C ASN A 57 -11.90 -1.09 0.89
N ASN A 58 -13.14 -0.73 1.22
CA ASN A 58 -13.64 -0.09 2.45
C ASN A 58 -12.74 0.86 3.27
N PHE A 59 -11.86 1.64 2.64
CA PHE A 59 -11.09 2.72 3.31
C PHE A 59 -11.45 4.12 2.77
N GLY A 60 -12.28 4.19 1.72
CA GLY A 60 -12.60 5.43 0.99
C GLY A 60 -13.67 6.32 1.63
N GLU A 61 -14.44 5.84 2.62
CA GLU A 61 -15.53 6.63 3.20
C GLU A 61 -15.05 7.81 4.08
N LEU A 62 -13.78 7.81 4.53
CA LEU A 62 -13.29 8.85 5.43
C LEU A 62 -12.93 10.16 4.72
N PHE A 63 -12.66 10.12 3.41
CA PHE A 63 -12.28 11.32 2.65
C PHE A 63 -13.45 11.97 1.90
N SER A 64 -14.52 11.22 1.65
CA SER A 64 -15.71 11.73 0.96
C SER A 64 -16.57 12.66 1.83
N LYS A 65 -16.49 12.56 3.16
CA LYS A 65 -17.32 13.40 4.06
C LYS A 65 -16.78 14.83 4.23
N ARG A 66 -15.47 15.04 4.23
CA ARG A 66 -14.90 16.39 4.42
C ARG A 66 -15.24 17.37 3.28
N LYS A 67 -15.32 16.87 2.05
CA LYS A 67 -15.71 17.68 0.89
C LYS A 67 -17.19 18.08 0.88
N ALA A 68 -18.06 17.32 1.54
CA ALA A 68 -19.50 17.59 1.56
C ALA A 68 -19.91 18.57 2.68
N GLU A 69 -19.07 18.74 3.71
CA GLU A 69 -19.28 19.74 4.76
C GLU A 69 -18.79 21.13 4.32
N ASP A 70 -17.63 21.22 3.67
CA ASP A 70 -17.08 22.51 3.21
C ASP A 70 -17.89 23.16 2.06
N ASP A 71 -18.61 22.37 1.25
CA ASP A 71 -19.47 22.87 0.17
C ASP A 71 -20.89 23.25 0.65
N LYS A 72 -21.23 23.02 1.93
CA LYS A 72 -22.53 23.42 2.52
C LYS A 72 -22.48 24.75 3.29
N GLU A 73 -21.31 25.35 3.47
CA GLU A 73 -21.11 26.54 4.30
C GLU A 73 -20.76 27.82 3.50
N LYS A 74 -21.16 27.90 2.22
CA LYS A 74 -21.12 29.14 1.42
C LYS A 74 -22.44 29.45 0.74
#